data_AF-A0A068SBQ3-F1
#
_entry.id   AF-A0A068SBQ3-F1
#
_cell.length_a   1.000
_cell.length_b   1.000
_cell.length_c   1.000
_cell.angle_alpha   90.00
_cell.angle_beta   90.00
_cell.angle_gamma   90.00
#
_symmetry.space_group_name_H-M   'P 1'
#
loop_
_entity.id
_entity.type
_entity.pdbx_description
1 polymer ?
#
loop_
_entity_poly.entity_id
_entity_poly.type
_entity_poly.pdbx_seq_one_letter_code
_entity_poly.pdbx_strand_id
1 'polypeptide(L)'
;MLSFNDDDYWLVDTGTSLSRLRKDEADKLTAKLFGDDATYKNNGLYTIHHCSKYLSQSWAITLTFPNVDGGEFVLTFNPHDVLNAHPGGACTFGFVTDEEYRTLGNTLLQRYIAAFNFGEKTIGFALK
;
A
#
# COMPACT_ATOMS: atom_id res chain seq x y z
N MET A 1 -9.65 -0.09 8.43
CA MET A 1 -9.62 -1.55 8.36
C MET A 1 -10.21 -1.94 7.02
N LEU A 2 -9.37 -2.44 6.11
CA LEU A 2 -9.80 -3.18 4.93
C LEU A 2 -9.61 -4.65 5.31
N SER A 3 -10.64 -5.47 5.10
CA SER A 3 -10.64 -6.91 5.38
C SER A 3 -10.80 -7.61 4.03
N PHE A 4 -10.04 -8.69 3.80
CA PHE A 4 -9.95 -9.33 2.49
C PHE A 4 -10.48 -10.77 2.56
N ASN A 5 -11.21 -11.21 1.53
CA ASN A 5 -11.75 -12.57 1.40
C ASN A 5 -10.76 -13.48 0.63
N ASP A 6 -10.88 -14.80 0.78
CA ASP A 6 -9.98 -15.80 0.17
C ASP A 6 -9.93 -15.79 -1.38
N ASP A 7 -10.93 -15.20 -2.05
CA ASP A 7 -10.98 -15.09 -3.52
C ASP A 7 -10.30 -13.81 -4.08
N ASP A 8 -9.76 -12.95 -3.22
CA ASP A 8 -9.07 -11.71 -3.61
C ASP A 8 -7.54 -11.92 -3.71
N TYR A 9 -7.04 -12.08 -4.93
CA TYR A 9 -5.62 -12.30 -5.18
C TYR A 9 -4.82 -10.99 -5.11
N TRP A 10 -3.72 -11.02 -4.35
CA TRP A 10 -2.67 -9.99 -4.34
C TRP A 10 -1.45 -10.47 -5.12
N LEU A 11 -0.98 -9.64 -6.06
CA LEU A 11 0.30 -9.85 -6.71
C LEU A 11 1.40 -9.23 -5.87
N VAL A 12 2.49 -9.97 -5.62
CA VAL A 12 3.69 -9.44 -4.98
C VAL A 12 4.71 -9.19 -6.08
N ASP A 13 4.90 -7.93 -6.44
CA ASP A 13 5.69 -7.55 -7.62
C ASP A 13 6.72 -6.47 -7.29
N THR A 14 7.97 -6.90 -7.18
CA THR A 14 9.12 -6.00 -6.94
C THR A 14 9.50 -5.15 -8.16
N GLY A 15 9.03 -5.52 -9.36
CA GLY A 15 9.22 -4.75 -10.60
C GLY A 15 8.24 -3.58 -10.74
N THR A 16 7.12 -3.62 -10.02
CA THR A 16 6.15 -2.52 -9.96
C THR A 16 6.54 -1.51 -8.89
N SER A 17 6.71 -0.23 -9.27
CA SER A 17 7.20 0.81 -8.35
C SER A 17 6.24 1.12 -7.20
N LEU A 18 4.96 1.38 -7.50
CA LEU A 18 3.93 1.76 -6.53
C LEU A 18 2.94 0.61 -6.34
N SER A 19 2.44 0.42 -5.12
CA SER A 19 1.40 -0.57 -4.87
C SER A 19 0.09 -0.15 -5.54
N ARG A 20 -0.73 -1.14 -5.89
CA ARG A 20 -1.99 -0.94 -6.61
C ARG A 20 -3.15 -1.48 -5.79
N LEU A 21 -4.22 -0.70 -5.74
CA LEU A 21 -5.49 -1.06 -5.14
C LEU A 21 -6.59 -0.93 -6.19
N ARG A 22 -7.70 -1.63 -5.98
CA ARG A 22 -8.90 -1.36 -6.78
C ARG A 22 -9.31 0.10 -6.61
N LYS A 23 -9.87 0.70 -7.66
CA LYS A 23 -10.16 2.13 -7.68
C LYS A 23 -11.00 2.58 -6.47
N ASP A 24 -12.05 1.84 -6.15
CA ASP A 24 -12.93 2.11 -5.01
C ASP A 24 -12.20 2.05 -3.66
N GLU A 25 -11.31 1.06 -3.49
CA GLU A 25 -10.48 0.90 -2.29
C GLU A 25 -9.47 2.04 -2.14
N ALA A 26 -8.81 2.40 -3.25
CA ALA A 26 -7.83 3.47 -3.30
C ALA A 26 -8.47 4.83 -3.03
N ASP A 27 -9.62 5.11 -3.66
CA ASP A 27 -10.39 6.34 -3.44
C ASP A 27 -10.85 6.44 -1.98
N LYS A 28 -11.40 5.35 -1.44
CA LYS A 28 -11.85 5.28 -0.03
C LYS A 28 -10.71 5.47 0.95
N LEU A 29 -9.57 4.81 0.73
CA LEU A 29 -8.40 4.92 1.58
C LEU A 29 -7.81 6.34 1.55
N THR A 30 -7.68 6.90 0.34
CA THR A 30 -7.13 8.25 0.13
C THR A 30 -8.03 9.30 0.75
N ALA A 31 -9.35 9.25 0.49
CA ALA A 31 -10.29 10.19 1.09
C ALA A 31 -10.29 10.11 2.62
N LYS A 32 -10.16 8.90 3.19
CA LYS A 32 -10.09 8.72 4.64
C LYS A 32 -8.83 9.32 5.26
N LEU A 33 -7.68 9.15 4.63
CA LEU A 33 -6.40 9.60 5.19
C LEU A 33 -6.14 11.08 4.96
N PHE A 34 -6.49 11.58 3.78
CA PHE A 34 -6.04 12.88 3.30
C PHE A 34 -7.20 13.86 3.04
N GLY A 35 -8.42 13.37 2.80
CA GLY A 35 -9.57 14.22 2.47
C GLY A 35 -9.28 15.11 1.27
N ASP A 36 -9.58 16.40 1.40
CA ASP A 36 -9.43 17.40 0.33
C ASP A 36 -7.97 17.73 -0.02
N ASP A 37 -7.01 17.31 0.81
CA ASP A 37 -5.57 17.47 0.51
C ASP A 37 -5.08 16.46 -0.54
N ALA A 38 -5.92 15.48 -0.95
CA ALA A 38 -5.59 14.56 -2.03
C ALA A 38 -6.10 15.03 -3.39
N THR A 39 -5.25 14.94 -4.41
CA THR A 39 -5.62 15.15 -5.83
C THR A 39 -5.34 13.90 -6.63
N TYR A 40 -6.37 13.37 -7.28
CA TYR A 40 -6.26 12.30 -8.26
C TYR A 40 -5.74 12.83 -9.60
N LYS A 41 -4.81 12.11 -10.21
CA LYS A 41 -4.28 12.37 -11.56
C LYS A 41 -4.84 11.34 -12.52
N ASN A 42 -5.07 11.72 -13.78
CA ASN A 42 -5.68 10.87 -14.81
C ASN A 42 -4.93 9.55 -15.10
N ASN A 43 -3.72 9.38 -14.56
CA ASN A 43 -2.93 8.15 -14.66
C ASN A 43 -3.00 7.26 -13.41
N GLY A 44 -3.99 7.45 -12.53
CA GLY A 44 -4.19 6.62 -11.34
C GLY A 44 -3.39 7.03 -10.10
N LEU A 45 -2.55 8.06 -10.20
CA LEU A 45 -1.73 8.56 -9.10
C LEU A 45 -2.50 9.49 -8.17
N TYR A 46 -2.23 9.39 -6.87
CA TYR A 46 -2.63 10.40 -5.89
C TYR A 46 -1.44 11.27 -5.50
N THR A 47 -1.65 12.59 -5.62
CA THR A 47 -0.75 13.61 -5.06
C THR A 47 -1.39 14.13 -3.79
N ILE A 48 -0.64 14.14 -2.69
CA ILE A 48 -1.11 14.65 -1.39
C ILE A 48 -0.40 15.98 -1.13
N HIS A 49 -1.19 17.04 -0.99
CA HIS A 49 -0.73 18.37 -0.63
C HIS A 49 -0.40 18.45 0.87
N HIS A 50 0.37 19.44 1.27
CA HIS A 50 0.77 19.63 2.68
C HIS A 50 1.46 18.39 3.27
N CYS A 51 2.35 17.74 2.53
CA CYS A 51 3.00 16.48 2.90
C CYS A 51 3.55 16.44 4.34
N SER A 52 4.18 17.53 4.79
CA SER A 52 4.74 17.65 6.14
C SER A 52 3.69 17.47 7.25
N LYS A 53 2.45 17.90 7.04
CA LYS A 53 1.32 17.68 7.94
C LYS A 53 1.14 16.18 8.17
N TYR A 54 1.08 15.38 7.11
CA TYR A 54 0.80 13.95 7.18
C TYR A 54 1.99 13.12 7.65
N LEU A 55 3.21 13.52 7.31
CA LEU A 55 4.43 12.89 7.82
C LEU A 55 4.63 13.13 9.33
N SER A 56 4.15 14.25 9.86
CA SER A 56 4.24 14.55 11.30
C SER A 56 3.22 13.83 12.18
N GLN A 57 2.21 13.20 11.58
CA GLN A 57 1.14 12.52 12.30
C GLN A 57 1.48 11.05 12.54
N SER A 58 0.86 10.46 13.57
CA SER A 58 0.97 9.03 13.84
C SER A 58 -0.29 8.29 13.35
N TRP A 59 -0.20 7.71 12.16
CA TRP A 59 -1.22 6.83 11.60
C TRP A 59 -0.57 5.63 10.91
N ALA A 60 -1.37 4.58 10.66
CA ALA A 60 -0.89 3.39 10.00
C ALA A 60 -1.92 2.83 9.02
N ILE A 61 -1.41 2.23 7.94
CA ILE A 61 -2.17 1.38 7.03
C ILE A 61 -1.81 -0.06 7.35
N THR A 62 -2.82 -0.89 7.55
CA THR A 62 -2.66 -2.32 7.79
C THR A 62 -3.27 -3.09 6.62
N LEU A 63 -2.50 -4.01 6.06
CA LEU A 63 -2.98 -5.02 5.12
C LEU A 63 -2.98 -6.36 5.84
N THR A 64 -4.13 -7.02 5.87
CA THR A 64 -4.34 -8.29 6.54
C THR A 64 -4.37 -9.40 5.50
N PHE A 65 -3.65 -10.49 5.74
CA PHE A 65 -3.53 -11.61 4.82
C PHE A 65 -3.77 -12.93 5.56
N PRO A 66 -4.32 -13.96 4.89
CA PRO A 66 -4.45 -15.29 5.47
C PRO A 66 -3.07 -15.89 5.74
N ASN A 67 -2.93 -16.59 6.86
CA ASN A 67 -1.70 -17.31 7.20
C ASN A 67 -1.80 -18.81 6.84
N VAL A 68 -0.66 -19.42 6.53
CA VAL A 68 -0.55 -20.83 6.10
C VAL A 68 -0.99 -21.81 7.18
N ASP A 69 -0.76 -21.48 8.45
CA ASP A 69 -1.13 -22.32 9.61
C ASP A 69 -2.55 -22.03 10.14
N GLY A 70 -3.34 -21.25 9.39
CA GLY A 70 -4.62 -20.71 9.83
C GLY A 70 -4.48 -19.37 10.55
N GLY A 71 -5.58 -18.60 10.56
CA GLY A 71 -5.60 -17.23 11.05
C GLY A 71 -5.07 -16.23 10.04
N GLU A 72 -4.62 -15.08 10.52
CA GLU A 72 -4.21 -13.94 9.70
C GLU A 72 -2.86 -13.39 10.16
N PHE A 73 -2.12 -12.78 9.23
CA PHE A 73 -0.97 -11.93 9.53
C PHE A 73 -1.18 -10.53 8.95
N VAL A 74 -0.46 -9.54 9.50
CA VAL A 74 -0.65 -8.12 9.16
C VAL A 74 0.66 -7.51 8.70
N LEU A 75 0.64 -6.83 7.56
CA LEU A 75 1.67 -5.89 7.14
C LEU A 75 1.23 -4.48 7.53
N THR A 76 2.05 -3.79 8.32
CA THR A 76 1.78 -2.42 8.80
C THR A 76 2.72 -1.42 8.13
N PHE A 77 2.17 -0.30 7.69
CA PHE A 77 2.90 0.80 7.04
C PHE A 77 2.56 2.12 7.72
N ASN A 78 3.60 2.89 8.07
CA ASN A 78 3.50 4.22 8.63
C ASN A 78 3.54 5.30 7.52
N PRO A 79 3.42 6.59 7.85
CA PRO A 79 3.38 7.65 6.83
C PRO A 79 4.64 7.69 5.96
N HIS A 80 5.82 7.46 6.55
CA HIS A 80 7.10 7.46 5.83
C HIS A 80 7.27 6.26 4.91
N ASP A 81 6.58 5.15 5.16
CA ASP A 81 6.60 3.98 4.29
C ASP A 81 5.76 4.20 3.02
N VAL A 82 4.75 5.09 3.08
CA VAL A 82 3.74 5.22 2.02
C VAL A 82 3.68 6.61 1.39
N LEU A 83 4.44 7.59 1.88
CA LEU A 83 4.49 8.94 1.30
C LEU A 83 5.89 9.26 0.81
N ASN A 84 6.02 9.45 -0.50
CA ASN A 84 7.26 9.90 -1.12
C ASN A 84 7.20 11.42 -1.29
N ALA A 85 7.93 12.16 -0.46
CA ALA A 85 7.96 13.62 -0.48
C ALA A 85 8.68 14.18 -1.71
N HIS A 86 8.13 15.24 -2.30
CA HIS A 86 8.70 15.97 -3.43
C HIS A 86 9.16 17.38 -3.03
N PRO A 87 10.14 17.95 -3.75
CA PRO A 87 10.41 19.39 -3.69
C PRO A 87 9.12 20.16 -4.01
N GLY A 88 8.69 21.04 -3.10
CA GLY A 88 7.42 21.79 -3.24
C GLY A 88 6.34 21.43 -2.21
N GLY A 89 6.62 20.51 -1.28
CA GLY A 89 5.76 20.27 -0.10
C GLY A 89 4.56 19.36 -0.35
N ALA A 90 4.47 18.74 -1.53
CA ALA A 90 3.56 17.65 -1.83
C ALA A 90 4.28 16.29 -1.74
N CYS A 91 3.52 15.20 -1.62
CA CYS A 91 4.03 13.84 -1.76
C CYS A 91 3.21 13.02 -2.76
N THR A 92 3.84 11.99 -3.32
CA THR A 92 3.12 10.90 -3.98
C THR A 92 2.74 9.85 -2.96
N PHE A 93 1.48 9.42 -2.98
CA PHE A 93 1.02 8.30 -2.18
C PHE A 93 1.48 6.97 -2.79
N GLY A 94 1.89 6.03 -1.94
CA GLY A 94 2.45 4.73 -2.30
C GLY A 94 1.44 3.75 -2.91
N PHE A 95 0.16 4.13 -2.96
CA PHE A 95 -0.90 3.39 -3.61
C PHE A 95 -1.45 4.16 -4.81
N VAL A 96 -1.69 3.44 -5.91
CA VAL A 96 -2.36 3.92 -7.13
C VAL A 96 -3.58 3.06 -7.43
N THR A 97 -4.44 3.53 -8.33
CA THR A 97 -5.60 2.76 -8.79
C THR A 97 -5.22 1.77 -9.89
N ASP A 98 -5.79 0.57 -9.84
CA ASP A 98 -5.79 -0.43 -10.89
C ASP A 98 -7.18 -1.10 -10.92
N GLU A 99 -7.74 -1.34 -12.10
CA GLU A 99 -9.11 -1.88 -12.21
C GLU A 99 -9.14 -3.41 -12.05
N GLU A 100 -8.00 -4.09 -12.22
CA GLU A 100 -7.95 -5.54 -12.41
C GLU A 100 -7.30 -6.24 -11.22
N TYR A 101 -6.16 -5.72 -10.73
CA TYR A 101 -5.36 -6.43 -9.73
C TYR A 101 -4.90 -5.55 -8.57
N ARG A 102 -4.90 -6.14 -7.37
CA ARG A 102 -4.17 -5.59 -6.23
C ARG A 102 -2.73 -6.03 -6.32
N THR A 103 -1.81 -5.09 -6.12
CA THR A 103 -0.37 -5.35 -6.23
C THR A 103 0.36 -4.74 -5.04
N LEU A 104 1.15 -5.53 -4.33
CA LEU A 104 2.18 -5.05 -3.43
C LEU A 104 3.42 -4.71 -4.26
N GLY A 105 3.63 -3.41 -4.47
CA GLY A 105 4.76 -2.88 -5.22
C GLY A 105 5.96 -2.55 -4.33
N ASN A 106 7.08 -2.20 -4.97
CA ASN A 106 8.36 -1.98 -4.31
C ASN A 106 8.34 -0.87 -3.24
N THR A 107 7.54 0.19 -3.42
CA THR A 107 7.42 1.28 -2.43
C THR A 107 6.99 0.80 -1.05
N LEU A 108 6.17 -0.25 -0.98
CA LEU A 108 5.75 -0.84 0.30
C LEU A 108 6.62 -2.04 0.66
N LEU A 109 6.98 -2.87 -0.33
CA LEU A 109 7.81 -4.05 -0.11
C LEU A 109 9.20 -3.69 0.41
N GLN A 110 9.73 -2.50 0.13
CA GLN A 110 11.03 -2.08 0.65
C GLN A 110 11.12 -2.08 2.19
N ARG A 111 10.00 -2.04 2.92
CA ARG A 111 9.95 -2.17 4.39
C ARG A 111 10.18 -3.59 4.88
N TYR A 112 9.96 -4.60 4.03
CA TYR A 112 9.98 -6.01 4.40
C TYR A 112 11.03 -6.79 3.60
N ILE A 113 11.61 -7.80 4.22
CA ILE A 113 12.27 -8.89 3.52
C ILE A 113 11.16 -9.84 3.07
N ALA A 114 10.99 -9.98 1.76
CA ALA A 114 10.07 -10.94 1.15
C ALA A 114 10.83 -12.20 0.74
N ALA A 115 10.39 -13.37 1.21
CA ALA A 115 10.95 -14.67 0.86
C ALA A 115 9.93 -15.48 0.05
N PHE A 116 10.21 -15.69 -1.23
CA PHE A 116 9.37 -16.48 -2.13
C PHE A 116 9.73 -17.96 -2.00
N ASN A 117 8.85 -18.76 -1.39
CA ASN A 117 9.02 -20.20 -1.31
C ASN A 117 8.21 -20.87 -2.41
N PHE A 118 8.84 -21.08 -3.57
CA PHE A 118 8.18 -21.72 -4.72
C PHE A 118 7.80 -23.18 -4.48
N GLY A 119 8.52 -23.89 -3.59
CA GLY A 119 8.24 -25.29 -3.26
C GLY A 119 6.93 -25.43 -2.48
N GLU A 120 6.71 -24.55 -1.52
CA GLU A 120 5.49 -24.51 -0.71
C GLU A 120 4.40 -23.63 -1.30
N LYS A 121 4.71 -22.86 -2.36
CA LYS A 121 3.83 -21.85 -2.98
C LYS A 121 3.38 -20.78 -1.99
N THR A 122 4.30 -20.36 -1.11
CA THR A 122 4.06 -19.37 -0.07
C THR A 122 5.01 -18.19 -0.21
N ILE A 123 4.65 -17.07 0.40
CA ILE A 123 5.51 -15.90 0.50
C ILE A 123 5.60 -15.51 1.97
N GLY A 124 6.82 -15.47 2.51
CA GLY A 124 7.10 -15.01 3.86
C GLY A 124 7.49 -13.53 3.87
N PHE A 125 7.08 -12.82 4.93
CA PHE A 125 7.47 -11.43 5.17
C PHE A 125 8.10 -11.28 6.54
N ALA A 126 9.26 -10.61 6.60
CA ALA A 126 9.88 -10.19 7.86
C ALA A 126 10.18 -8.68 7.79
N LEU A 127 10.02 -7.97 8.91
CA LEU A 127 10.39 -6.55 8.97
C LEU A 127 11.90 -6.41 8.78
N LYS A 128 12.34 -5.40 8.01
CA LYS A 128 13.76 -5.03 7.91
C LYS A 128 14.25 -4.29 9.15
#